data_AF-A0A9D0ZE65-F1
#
_entry.id   AF-A0A9D0ZE65-F1
#
_cell.length_a   1.000
_cell.length_b   1.000
_cell.length_c   1.000
_cell.angle_alpha   90.00
_cell.angle_beta   90.00
_cell.angle_gamma   90.00
#
_symmetry.space_group_name_H-M   'P 1'
#
loop_
_entity.id
_entity.type
_entity.pdbx_description
1 polymer ?
#
loop_
_entity_poly.entity_id
_entity_poly.type
_entity_poly.pdbx_seq_one_letter_code
_entity_poly.pdbx_strand_id
1 'polypeptide(L)'
;MKKLTCLMIAALLLVSLAACGEAAPEETTSPAAVEESAAPAESEAPAESEAPAEGEEGSLLETARGYEGAALEDLIAAIGEPESSDYAPSCLGEGEDGNLYYDGFTVYTYRDVDGSETVSYVE
;
A
#
# COMPACT_ATOMS: atom_id res chain seq x y z
N MET A 1 5.41 -22.88 39.62
CA MET A 1 6.68 -23.45 39.16
C MET A 1 6.84 -23.09 37.68
N LYS A 2 7.28 -21.85 37.41
CA LYS A 2 7.29 -21.19 36.09
C LYS A 2 8.64 -20.51 35.84
N LYS A 3 9.72 -21.17 36.25
CA LYS A 3 11.07 -20.57 36.34
C LYS A 3 12.16 -21.63 36.13
N LEU A 4 12.03 -22.52 35.15
CA LEU A 4 13.08 -23.53 34.89
C LEU A 4 13.03 -24.16 33.49
N THR A 5 12.69 -23.41 32.46
CA THR A 5 12.74 -23.91 31.07
C THR A 5 13.62 -23.05 30.14
N CYS A 6 14.23 -21.97 30.65
CA CYS A 6 15.13 -21.08 29.90
C CYS A 6 16.59 -21.56 29.78
N LEU A 7 16.95 -22.82 30.04
CA LEU A 7 18.36 -23.24 30.03
C LEU A 7 18.70 -24.45 29.13
N MET A 8 17.78 -24.94 28.29
CA MET A 8 18.05 -26.11 27.43
C MET A 8 17.71 -25.87 25.96
N ILE A 9 18.04 -24.70 25.42
CA ILE A 9 18.09 -24.44 23.97
C ILE A 9 19.32 -23.58 23.68
N ALA A 10 20.49 -24.08 24.08
CA ALA A 10 21.79 -23.47 23.80
C ALA A 10 22.74 -24.46 23.09
N ALA A 11 22.20 -25.46 22.38
CA ALA A 11 23.00 -26.54 21.80
C ALA A 11 22.44 -27.10 20.48
N LEU A 12 21.94 -26.25 19.57
CA LEU A 12 21.56 -26.64 18.20
C LEU A 12 21.98 -25.56 17.19
N LEU A 13 23.23 -25.11 17.31
CA LEU A 13 23.83 -24.05 16.49
C LEU A 13 25.08 -24.52 15.72
N LEU A 14 25.16 -25.78 15.27
CA LEU A 14 26.25 -26.21 14.39
C LEU A 14 25.76 -27.28 13.40
N VAL A 15 26.27 -27.17 12.16
CA VAL A 15 26.17 -28.11 11.01
C VAL A 15 25.11 -27.70 9.97
N SER A 16 25.51 -26.90 8.97
CA SER A 16 25.82 -27.40 7.61
C SER A 16 25.99 -26.26 6.58
N LEU A 17 27.14 -25.56 6.63
CA LEU A 17 27.62 -24.73 5.52
C LEU A 17 28.74 -25.49 4.79
N ALA A 18 28.37 -26.28 3.80
CA ALA A 18 29.28 -26.88 2.83
C ALA A 18 28.53 -27.18 1.52
N ALA A 19 28.22 -26.14 0.77
CA ALA A 19 27.97 -26.25 -0.66
C ALA A 19 29.03 -25.42 -1.37
N CYS A 20 30.15 -26.06 -1.70
CA CYS A 20 31.10 -25.53 -2.67
C CYS A 20 30.42 -25.60 -4.04
N GLY A 21 29.91 -24.46 -4.51
CA GLY A 21 29.58 -24.24 -5.91
C GLY A 21 30.77 -23.59 -6.58
N GLU A 22 31.58 -24.41 -7.24
CA GLU A 22 32.64 -24.01 -8.16
C GLU A 22 32.03 -23.62 -9.51
N ALA A 23 32.11 -22.35 -9.89
CA ALA A 23 32.05 -21.91 -11.29
C ALA A 23 32.48 -20.44 -11.42
N ALA A 24 33.70 -20.23 -11.90
CA ALA A 24 34.11 -19.10 -12.72
C ALA A 24 34.89 -19.68 -13.92
N PRO A 25 35.09 -18.96 -15.04
CA PRO A 25 34.77 -17.56 -15.33
C PRO A 25 33.91 -17.41 -16.60
N GLU A 26 33.59 -16.19 -16.99
CA GLU A 26 33.82 -15.67 -18.36
C GLU A 26 33.49 -14.17 -18.30
N GLU A 27 34.52 -13.34 -18.44
CA GLU A 27 34.34 -11.96 -18.85
C GLU A 27 33.81 -11.93 -20.28
N THR A 28 32.82 -11.10 -20.56
CA THR A 28 32.66 -10.52 -21.90
C THR A 28 32.17 -9.10 -21.75
N THR A 29 33.11 -8.20 -21.94
CA THR A 29 32.87 -6.82 -22.34
C THR A 29 32.16 -6.82 -23.70
N SER A 30 31.04 -6.10 -23.82
CA SER A 30 30.77 -5.25 -24.99
C SER A 30 29.44 -4.48 -24.82
N PRO A 31 29.43 -3.15 -24.98
CA PRO A 31 28.22 -2.35 -25.01
C PRO A 31 27.75 -2.13 -26.45
N ALA A 32 26.51 -2.50 -26.77
CA ALA A 32 25.76 -1.95 -27.90
C ALA A 32 24.31 -2.46 -27.86
N ALA A 33 23.36 -1.57 -27.56
CA ALA A 33 22.10 -1.42 -28.29
C ALA A 33 21.27 -0.34 -27.58
N VAL A 34 21.39 0.88 -28.09
CA VAL A 34 20.26 1.83 -28.15
C VAL A 34 19.23 1.23 -29.14
N GLU A 35 18.02 1.80 -29.15
CA GLU A 35 16.87 1.55 -30.05
C GLU A 35 15.78 0.72 -29.31
N GLU A 36 14.76 1.35 -28.73
CA GLU A 36 13.58 1.96 -29.38
C GLU A 36 12.37 1.03 -29.21
N SER A 37 11.19 1.64 -28.97
CA SER A 37 9.86 1.02 -29.07
C SER A 37 9.42 0.24 -27.81
N ALA A 38 8.30 0.51 -27.16
CA ALA A 38 7.13 1.30 -27.55
C ALA A 38 6.43 1.81 -26.28
N ALA A 39 6.11 3.10 -26.27
CA ALA A 39 4.86 3.53 -25.66
C ALA A 39 3.72 3.07 -26.58
N PRO A 40 2.64 2.55 -26.00
CA PRO A 40 1.37 3.19 -26.25
C PRO A 40 0.81 3.69 -24.93
N ALA A 41 0.52 5.00 -24.93
CA ALA A 41 -0.44 5.59 -24.03
C ALA A 41 -1.78 4.88 -24.27
N GLU A 42 -2.20 4.07 -23.30
CA GLU A 42 -3.59 3.66 -23.21
C GLU A 42 -4.33 4.81 -22.52
N SER A 43 -4.76 5.73 -23.38
CA SER A 43 -5.75 6.75 -23.07
C SER A 43 -7.08 6.02 -22.93
N GLU A 44 -7.38 5.49 -21.75
CA GLU A 44 -8.76 5.23 -21.38
C GLU A 44 -9.47 6.57 -21.31
N ALA A 45 -10.51 6.70 -22.14
CA ALA A 45 -11.35 7.88 -22.18
C ALA A 45 -11.92 8.13 -20.78
N PRO A 46 -11.86 9.38 -20.25
CA PRO A 46 -12.53 9.68 -19.01
C PRO A 46 -14.02 9.39 -19.23
N ALA A 47 -14.54 8.48 -18.43
CA ALA A 47 -15.97 8.35 -18.23
C ALA A 47 -16.50 9.74 -17.93
N GLU A 48 -17.53 10.13 -18.68
CA GLU A 48 -18.28 11.37 -18.51
C GLU A 48 -18.79 11.40 -17.07
N SER A 49 -18.04 12.09 -16.21
CA SER A 49 -18.43 12.40 -14.83
C SER A 49 -19.70 13.24 -14.93
N GLU A 50 -20.83 12.61 -14.62
CA GLU A 50 -22.06 13.33 -14.33
C GLU A 50 -21.74 14.26 -13.16
N ALA A 51 -21.64 15.56 -13.44
CA ALA A 51 -21.31 16.59 -12.45
C ALA A 51 -22.15 16.39 -11.17
N PRO A 52 -21.52 16.05 -10.04
CA PRO A 52 -22.26 15.84 -8.80
C PRO A 52 -22.88 17.16 -8.36
N ALA A 53 -24.09 17.05 -7.83
CA ALA A 53 -24.78 18.20 -7.29
C ALA A 53 -23.95 18.74 -6.11
N GLU A 54 -23.37 19.94 -6.27
CA GLU A 54 -22.49 20.62 -5.29
C GLU A 54 -23.00 20.63 -3.83
N GLY A 55 -24.28 20.31 -3.58
CA GLY A 55 -24.86 20.20 -2.25
C GLY A 55 -24.69 18.85 -1.55
N GLU A 56 -24.45 17.74 -2.26
CA GLU A 56 -24.25 16.41 -1.66
C GLU A 56 -22.79 16.24 -1.19
N GLU A 57 -21.85 16.70 -2.02
CA GLU A 57 -20.39 16.73 -1.76
C GLU A 57 -20.02 17.33 -0.40
N GLY A 58 -20.54 18.51 -0.08
CA GLY A 58 -20.27 19.17 1.20
C GLY A 58 -20.77 18.38 2.41
N SER A 59 -21.88 17.64 2.26
CA SER A 59 -22.43 16.79 3.31
C SER A 59 -21.59 15.52 3.52
N LEU A 60 -21.06 14.94 2.43
CA LEU A 60 -20.21 13.75 2.50
C LEU A 60 -18.85 14.08 3.13
N LEU A 61 -18.22 15.19 2.73
CA LEU A 61 -16.98 15.67 3.33
C LEU A 61 -17.11 15.89 4.85
N GLU A 62 -18.17 16.56 5.28
CA GLU A 62 -18.39 16.84 6.71
C GLU A 62 -18.66 15.55 7.49
N THR A 63 -19.34 14.58 6.88
CA THR A 63 -19.50 13.23 7.43
C THR A 63 -18.15 12.51 7.53
N ALA A 64 -17.35 12.51 6.46
CA ALA A 64 -16.07 11.81 6.37
C ALA A 64 -15.05 12.28 7.43
N ARG A 65 -14.98 13.59 7.66
CA ARG A 65 -14.14 14.17 8.74
C ARG A 65 -14.48 13.64 10.13
N GLY A 66 -15.72 13.22 10.36
CA GLY A 66 -16.15 12.58 11.60
C GLY A 66 -15.59 11.18 11.83
N TYR A 67 -15.00 10.55 10.79
CA TYR A 67 -14.41 9.22 10.84
C TYR A 67 -12.89 9.22 10.96
N GLU A 68 -12.22 10.37 11.12
CA GLU A 68 -10.78 10.39 11.39
C GLU A 68 -10.44 9.56 12.65
N GLY A 69 -9.52 8.61 12.50
CA GLY A 69 -9.15 7.62 13.52
C GLY A 69 -10.07 6.40 13.61
N ALA A 70 -11.13 6.32 12.79
CA ALA A 70 -12.01 5.16 12.69
C ALA A 70 -11.55 4.18 11.61
N ALA A 71 -12.13 2.97 11.61
CA ALA A 71 -11.89 1.98 10.57
C ALA A 71 -12.44 2.48 9.22
N LEU A 72 -11.70 2.24 8.14
CA LEU A 72 -12.12 2.62 6.79
C LEU A 72 -13.47 1.99 6.41
N GLU A 73 -13.72 0.74 6.85
CA GLU A 73 -14.98 0.05 6.59
C GLU A 73 -16.20 0.81 7.12
N ASP A 74 -16.07 1.47 8.28
CA ASP A 74 -17.15 2.25 8.89
C ASP A 74 -17.42 3.54 8.10
N LEU A 75 -16.35 4.17 7.56
CA LEU A 75 -16.47 5.31 6.66
C LEU A 75 -17.18 4.90 5.37
N ILE A 76 -16.74 3.83 4.71
CA ILE A 76 -17.33 3.35 3.45
C ILE A 76 -18.80 2.98 3.65
N ALA A 77 -19.15 2.37 4.78
CA ALA A 77 -20.54 2.07 5.11
C ALA A 77 -21.41 3.34 5.27
N ALA A 78 -20.80 4.47 5.63
CA ALA A 78 -21.50 5.74 5.86
C ALA A 78 -21.62 6.61 4.62
N ILE A 79 -20.56 6.69 3.79
CA ILE A 79 -20.49 7.62 2.65
C ILE A 79 -20.35 6.93 1.28
N GLY A 80 -20.22 5.61 1.23
CA GLY A 80 -20.00 4.83 0.01
C GLY A 80 -18.54 4.54 -0.28
N GLU A 81 -18.29 3.83 -1.39
CA GLU A 81 -16.93 3.54 -1.87
C GLU A 81 -16.31 4.76 -2.57
N PRO A 82 -14.98 4.94 -2.53
CA PRO A 82 -14.32 5.98 -3.29
C PRO A 82 -14.42 5.74 -4.80
N GLU A 83 -14.28 6.81 -5.58
CA GLU A 83 -14.24 6.73 -7.05
C GLU A 83 -12.96 6.02 -7.54
N SER A 84 -11.85 6.23 -6.83
CA SER A 84 -10.57 5.56 -7.10
C SER A 84 -9.68 5.59 -5.86
N SER A 85 -8.58 4.82 -5.88
CA SER A 85 -7.59 4.86 -4.79
C SER A 85 -6.18 4.55 -5.28
N ASP A 86 -5.20 5.11 -4.58
CA ASP A 86 -3.77 4.85 -4.74
C ASP A 86 -3.17 4.40 -3.40
N TYR A 87 -2.19 3.49 -3.46
CA TYR A 87 -1.49 2.97 -2.28
C TYR A 87 0.01 2.97 -2.50
N ALA A 88 0.75 3.32 -1.44
CA ALA A 88 2.21 3.30 -1.45
C ALA A 88 2.76 2.80 -0.10
N PRO A 89 3.98 2.24 -0.06
CA PRO A 89 4.62 1.87 1.20
C PRO A 89 4.69 3.05 2.16
N SER A 90 4.29 2.83 3.42
CA SER A 90 4.23 3.91 4.40
C SER A 90 5.63 4.45 4.71
N CYS A 91 5.73 5.78 4.85
CA CYS A 91 6.97 6.41 5.34
C CYS A 91 7.13 6.28 6.86
N LEU A 92 6.08 5.89 7.58
CA LEU A 92 6.05 5.84 9.04
C LEU A 92 6.41 4.45 9.60
N GLY A 93 6.48 3.42 8.75
CA GLY A 93 6.80 2.07 9.18
C GLY A 93 6.46 1.01 8.13
N GLU A 94 6.23 -0.21 8.61
CA GLU A 94 5.60 -1.26 7.78
C GLU A 94 4.16 -0.85 7.47
N GLY A 95 3.56 -1.43 6.42
CA GLY A 95 2.22 -1.07 5.95
C GLY A 95 2.23 -0.12 4.75
N GLU A 96 1.05 0.36 4.40
CA GLU A 96 0.79 1.19 3.23
C GLU A 96 0.02 2.46 3.63
N ASP A 97 0.39 3.59 3.05
CA ASP A 97 -0.42 4.80 3.09
C ASP A 97 -1.37 4.77 1.88
N GLY A 98 -2.65 5.04 2.13
CA GLY A 98 -3.70 5.04 1.10
C GLY A 98 -4.24 6.44 0.84
N ASN A 99 -4.53 6.71 -0.42
CA ASN A 99 -5.22 7.90 -0.90
C ASN A 99 -6.51 7.46 -1.58
N LEU A 100 -7.66 7.78 -0.97
CA LEU A 100 -8.98 7.42 -1.48
C LEU A 100 -9.66 8.69 -2.01
N TYR A 101 -9.95 8.70 -3.30
CA TYR A 101 -10.51 9.84 -4.01
C TYR A 101 -12.04 9.70 -4.06
N TYR A 102 -12.73 10.60 -3.38
CA TYR A 102 -14.16 10.82 -3.53
C TYR A 102 -14.35 12.07 -4.41
N ASP A 103 -15.56 12.31 -4.89
CA ASP A 103 -15.83 13.59 -5.51
C ASP A 103 -15.60 14.71 -4.46
N GLY A 104 -14.96 15.79 -4.88
CA GLY A 104 -14.72 16.96 -4.03
C GLY A 104 -13.77 16.83 -2.83
N PHE A 105 -13.30 15.64 -2.42
CA PHE A 105 -12.36 15.47 -1.29
C PHE A 105 -11.52 14.19 -1.35
N THR A 106 -10.43 14.16 -0.56
CA THR A 106 -9.55 12.98 -0.45
C THR A 106 -9.48 12.50 0.99
N VAL A 107 -9.60 11.19 1.17
CA VAL A 107 -9.42 10.51 2.45
C VAL A 107 -8.06 9.83 2.43
N TYR A 108 -7.21 10.19 3.39
CA TYR A 108 -5.92 9.56 3.61
C TYR A 108 -6.07 8.47 4.67
N THR A 109 -5.55 7.28 4.39
CA THR A 109 -5.64 6.12 5.27
C THR A 109 -4.26 5.54 5.57
N TYR A 110 -4.19 4.73 6.60
CA TYR A 110 -3.05 3.85 6.86
C TYR A 110 -3.56 2.41 6.94
N ARG A 111 -2.97 1.52 6.15
CA ARG A 111 -3.23 0.08 6.15
C ARG A 111 -2.07 -0.66 6.80
N ASP A 112 -2.37 -1.39 7.86
CA ASP A 112 -1.39 -2.18 8.60
C ASP A 112 -1.06 -3.51 7.88
N VAL A 113 -0.02 -4.21 8.34
CA VAL A 113 0.43 -5.49 7.75
C VAL A 113 -0.57 -6.63 7.92
N ASP A 114 -1.51 -6.50 8.85
CA ASP A 114 -2.64 -7.43 9.02
C ASP A 114 -3.84 -7.12 8.10
N GLY A 115 -3.77 -6.03 7.33
CA GLY A 115 -4.80 -5.60 6.39
C GLY A 115 -5.89 -4.71 7.00
N SER A 116 -5.86 -4.43 8.31
CA SER A 116 -6.71 -3.39 8.89
C SER A 116 -6.35 -2.01 8.36
N GLU A 117 -7.35 -1.18 8.08
CA GLU A 117 -7.16 0.14 7.48
C GLU A 117 -7.94 1.19 8.27
N THR A 118 -7.24 2.27 8.63
CA THR A 118 -7.76 3.36 9.49
C THR A 118 -7.71 4.68 8.74
N VAL A 119 -8.76 5.50 8.88
CA VAL A 119 -8.80 6.87 8.35
C VAL A 119 -7.80 7.73 9.14
N SER A 120 -6.81 8.29 8.45
CA SER A 120 -5.77 9.14 9.04
C SER A 120 -6.11 10.62 8.97
N TYR A 121 -6.63 11.10 7.83
CA TYR A 121 -6.94 12.50 7.61
C TYR A 121 -7.94 12.66 6.45
N VAL A 122 -8.81 13.68 6.51
CA VAL A 122 -9.69 14.06 5.40
C VAL A 122 -9.43 15.51 4.98
N GLU A 123 -9.02 15.70 3.73
CA GLU A 123 -8.71 17.01 3.14
C GLU A 123 -9.97 17.73 2.66
#